data_AF-K4AYH3-F1
#
_entry.id   AF-K4AYH3-F1
#
_cell.length_a   1.000
_cell.length_b   1.000
_cell.length_c   1.000
_cell.angle_alpha   90.00
_cell.angle_beta   90.00
_cell.angle_gamma   90.00
#
_symmetry.space_group_name_H-M   'P 1'
#
loop_
_entity.id
_entity.type
_entity.pdbx_description
1 polymer ?
#
loop_
_entity_poly.entity_id
_entity_poly.type
_entity_poly.pdbx_seq_one_letter_code
_entity_poly.pdbx_strand_id
1 'polypeptide(L)'
;MVLPYWNFAKGVSHFGYASGTARGVAQRARLAVYKLSFKEGTFTSDLIAAMDQAVADGVDMMSFSFGSRFVPMYEDAISIASFGAMMQGVLVSASAGNRGLDTGTLKNGSPWILCVKAAHPEWSPSAIRSAMMTTADPLDNTVKPIIDSDINREATPLAMGSGHVNPNRQFKTIARSPANHNCSDPSADLNYPSFIALYNNEGNYTCLEQEFRRKVTNVGQGAVTYKAKIKKTQELKSFSVTTNFDVQE
;
A
#
# COMPACT_ATOMS: atom_id res chain seq x y z
N MET A 1 12.70 10.43 20.45
CA MET A 1 11.96 10.40 21.75
C MET A 1 10.85 9.36 21.64
N VAL A 2 10.92 8.28 22.42
CA VAL A 2 9.87 7.24 22.44
C VAL A 2 8.81 7.68 23.46
N LEU A 3 7.60 7.96 22.99
CA LEU A 3 6.46 8.34 23.84
C LEU A 3 5.79 7.08 24.41
N PRO A 4 5.11 7.19 25.58
CA PRO A 4 4.29 6.10 26.09
C PRO A 4 3.19 5.70 25.09
N TYR A 5 2.69 4.47 25.24
CA TYR A 5 1.65 3.87 24.39
C TYR A 5 0.45 4.80 24.17
N TRP A 6 -0.24 4.65 23.04
CA TRP A 6 -1.52 5.32 22.83
C TRP A 6 -2.55 4.85 23.88
N ASN A 7 -2.83 5.69 24.86
CA ASN A 7 -3.78 5.37 25.93
C ASN A 7 -5.23 5.71 25.53
N PHE A 8 -6.18 5.00 26.14
CA PHE A 8 -7.60 5.29 26.00
C PHE A 8 -7.91 6.66 26.58
N ALA A 9 -8.40 7.59 25.75
CA ALA A 9 -8.86 8.90 26.18
C ALA A 9 -10.39 8.86 26.33
N LYS A 10 -10.88 8.71 27.57
CA LYS A 10 -12.32 8.62 27.87
C LYS A 10 -12.99 10.00 27.87
N GLY A 11 -14.27 10.04 27.52
CA GLY A 11 -15.10 11.25 27.65
C GLY A 11 -14.72 12.39 26.70
N VAL A 12 -14.00 12.09 25.62
CA VAL A 12 -13.60 13.09 24.63
C VAL A 12 -14.68 13.29 23.59
N SER A 13 -14.75 14.50 23.02
CA SER A 13 -15.65 14.86 21.93
C SER A 13 -15.08 16.05 21.16
N HIS A 14 -15.64 16.32 19.98
CA HIS A 14 -15.43 17.56 19.24
C HIS A 14 -16.67 18.44 19.35
N PHE A 15 -16.68 19.40 20.27
CA PHE A 15 -17.83 20.27 20.57
C PHE A 15 -19.15 19.48 20.80
N GLY A 16 -19.08 18.30 21.43
CA GLY A 16 -20.24 17.43 21.67
C GLY A 16 -20.51 16.40 20.58
N TYR A 17 -19.94 16.54 19.37
CA TYR A 17 -19.99 15.53 18.32
C TYR A 17 -18.97 14.41 18.55
N ALA A 18 -19.27 13.21 18.06
CA ALA A 18 -18.42 12.02 18.16
C ALA A 18 -17.94 11.73 19.59
N SER A 19 -18.85 11.85 20.56
CA SER A 19 -18.54 11.60 21.97
C SER A 19 -18.20 10.13 22.22
N GLY A 20 -17.18 9.87 23.04
CA GLY A 20 -16.81 8.51 23.40
C GLY A 20 -15.40 8.38 23.97
N THR A 21 -14.79 7.23 23.73
CA THR A 21 -13.40 6.97 24.09
C THR A 21 -12.53 6.95 22.84
N ALA A 22 -11.63 7.91 22.69
CA ALA A 22 -10.68 7.92 21.58
C ALA A 22 -9.54 6.92 21.82
N ARG A 23 -9.17 6.20 20.75
CA ARG A 23 -8.07 5.23 20.72
C ARG A 23 -7.50 5.15 19.31
N GLY A 24 -6.20 4.91 19.19
CA GLY A 24 -5.55 4.56 17.92
C GLY A 24 -5.93 3.16 17.46
N VAL A 25 -5.67 2.86 16.19
CA VAL A 25 -5.93 1.52 15.60
C VAL A 25 -5.13 0.42 16.29
N ALA A 26 -3.88 0.73 16.69
CA ALA A 26 -2.97 -0.18 17.40
C ALA A 26 -2.72 0.33 18.83
N GLN A 27 -3.50 -0.17 19.79
CA GLN A 27 -3.57 0.36 21.17
C GLN A 27 -2.28 0.17 22.00
N ARG A 28 -1.42 -0.76 21.60
CA ARG A 28 -0.15 -1.05 22.29
C ARG A 28 1.08 -0.74 21.42
N ALA A 29 0.88 -0.06 20.30
CA ALA A 29 2.01 0.41 19.50
C ALA A 29 2.80 1.45 20.30
N ARG A 30 4.13 1.39 20.19
CA ARG A 30 5.02 2.44 20.69
C ARG A 30 5.08 3.56 19.66
N LEU A 31 5.19 4.80 20.14
CA LEU A 31 5.24 5.97 19.27
C LEU A 31 6.64 6.57 19.31
N ALA A 32 7.24 6.73 18.14
CA ALA A 32 8.43 7.55 17.94
C ALA A 32 8.03 8.73 17.05
N VAL A 33 8.31 9.94 17.53
CA VAL A 33 7.93 11.17 16.82
C VAL A 33 9.16 11.81 16.21
N TYR A 34 9.11 12.01 14.89
CA TYR A 34 10.12 12.71 14.11
C TYR A 34 9.47 13.95 13.50
N LYS A 35 9.84 15.12 13.99
CA LYS A 35 9.26 16.39 13.54
C LYS A 35 10.07 16.90 12.34
N LEU A 36 9.41 16.98 11.19
CA LEU A 36 9.98 17.49 9.92
C LEU A 36 9.36 18.81 9.47
N SER A 37 8.21 19.20 10.04
CA SER A 37 7.48 20.41 9.67
C SER A 37 7.49 21.39 10.83
N PHE A 38 7.98 22.60 10.54
CA PHE A 38 8.09 23.71 11.47
C PHE A 38 7.30 24.90 10.96
N LYS A 39 7.07 25.89 11.83
CA LYS A 39 6.31 27.09 11.46
C LYS A 39 7.05 27.90 10.39
N GLU A 40 8.38 27.87 10.46
CA GLU A 40 9.32 28.57 9.59
C GLU A 40 9.42 27.90 8.21
N GLY A 41 9.09 26.62 8.12
CA GLY A 41 9.16 25.89 6.86
C GLY A 41 9.20 24.38 7.04
N THR A 42 9.18 23.69 5.91
CA THR A 42 9.35 22.24 5.80
C THR A 42 10.29 21.99 4.65
N PHE A 43 11.42 21.37 4.94
CA PHE A 43 12.48 21.12 3.95
C PHE A 43 12.55 19.64 3.59
N THR A 44 12.82 19.35 2.32
CA THR A 44 12.97 17.98 1.83
C THR A 44 14.17 17.27 2.45
N SER A 45 15.24 18.01 2.77
CA SER A 45 16.40 17.49 3.50
C SER A 45 16.03 17.01 4.90
N ASP A 46 15.24 17.77 5.65
CA ASP A 46 14.80 17.40 7.00
C ASP A 46 13.88 16.17 6.97
N LEU A 47 13.09 16.04 5.90
CA LEU A 47 12.27 14.85 5.67
C LEU A 47 13.13 13.60 5.48
N ILE A 48 14.13 13.66 4.60
CA ILE A 48 15.03 12.52 4.36
C ILE A 48 15.78 12.17 5.64
N ALA A 49 16.36 13.16 6.32
CA ALA A 49 17.09 12.94 7.56
C ALA A 49 16.20 12.32 8.66
N ALA A 50 14.93 12.75 8.77
CA ALA A 50 13.98 12.18 9.71
C ALA A 50 13.64 10.72 9.39
N MET A 51 13.47 10.37 8.11
CA MET A 51 13.20 8.99 7.69
C MET A 51 14.42 8.09 7.89
N ASP A 52 15.60 8.55 7.52
CA ASP A 52 16.85 7.81 7.71
C ASP A 52 17.12 7.57 9.19
N GLN A 53 16.89 8.58 10.04
CA GLN A 53 17.01 8.43 11.49
C GLN A 53 15.98 7.45 12.04
N ALA A 54 14.72 7.48 11.57
CA ALA A 54 13.70 6.54 11.99
C ALA A 54 14.07 5.08 11.63
N VAL A 55 14.62 4.86 10.43
CA VAL A 55 15.13 3.55 10.02
C VAL A 55 16.31 3.13 10.91
N ALA A 56 17.26 4.03 11.17
CA ALA A 56 18.41 3.76 12.05
C ALA A 56 18.01 3.46 13.50
N ASP A 57 16.94 4.09 13.99
CA ASP A 57 16.34 3.84 15.31
C ASP A 57 15.59 2.49 15.38
N GLY A 58 15.44 1.78 14.26
CA GLY A 58 14.83 0.46 14.20
C GLY A 58 13.31 0.47 14.29
N VAL A 59 12.63 1.48 13.73
CA VAL A 59 11.16 1.51 13.70
C VAL A 59 10.59 0.38 12.85
N ASP A 60 9.49 -0.23 13.30
CA ASP A 60 8.80 -1.28 12.53
C ASP A 60 8.03 -0.75 11.32
N MET A 61 7.58 0.50 11.40
CA MET A 61 6.72 1.14 10.43
C MET A 61 6.79 2.67 10.55
N MET A 62 6.68 3.37 9.43
CA MET A 62 6.49 4.82 9.38
C MET A 62 5.11 5.21 8.82
N SER A 63 4.56 6.31 9.33
CA SER A 63 3.33 6.93 8.84
C SER A 63 3.60 8.37 8.41
N PHE A 64 3.28 8.69 7.16
CA PHE A 64 3.63 9.94 6.48
C PHE A 64 2.40 10.59 5.84
N SER A 65 1.89 11.65 6.47
CA SER A 65 0.78 12.44 5.93
C SER A 65 1.27 13.66 5.14
N PHE A 66 2.29 13.47 4.28
CA PHE A 66 2.91 14.53 3.49
C PHE A 66 3.17 14.06 2.05
N GLY A 67 3.44 14.97 1.12
CA GLY A 67 3.91 14.60 -0.21
C GLY A 67 3.96 15.75 -1.21
N SER A 68 4.77 15.56 -2.24
CA SER A 68 4.97 16.49 -3.35
C SER A 68 4.35 15.95 -4.64
N ARG A 69 4.08 16.81 -5.61
CA ARG A 69 3.61 16.45 -6.97
C ARG A 69 4.55 17.05 -8.01
N PHE A 70 4.49 16.52 -9.23
CA PHE A 70 5.22 17.06 -10.39
C PHE A 70 6.75 17.01 -10.26
N VAL A 71 7.26 16.02 -9.53
CA VAL A 71 8.68 15.71 -9.44
C VAL A 71 8.91 14.29 -9.93
N PRO A 72 10.00 14.03 -10.69
CA PRO A 72 10.36 12.68 -11.08
C PRO A 72 10.79 11.87 -9.85
N MET A 73 10.73 10.53 -9.95
CA MET A 73 10.97 9.63 -8.81
C MET A 73 12.35 9.82 -8.16
N TYR A 74 13.36 10.21 -8.92
CA TYR A 74 14.73 10.45 -8.44
C TYR A 74 14.92 11.84 -7.78
N GLU A 75 13.92 12.71 -7.80
CA GLU A 75 13.87 13.98 -7.06
C GLU A 75 12.81 13.96 -5.94
N ASP A 76 11.95 12.94 -5.92
CA ASP A 76 10.94 12.78 -4.88
C ASP A 76 11.58 12.26 -3.59
N ALA A 77 11.78 13.17 -2.64
CA ALA A 77 12.37 12.88 -1.33
C ALA A 77 11.67 11.74 -0.57
N ILE A 78 10.34 11.66 -0.65
CA ILE A 78 9.59 10.57 0.01
C ILE A 78 9.84 9.27 -0.71
N SER A 79 9.86 9.28 -2.04
CA SER A 79 10.15 8.09 -2.83
C SER A 79 11.54 7.53 -2.52
N ILE A 80 12.57 8.39 -2.54
CA ILE A 80 13.97 8.03 -2.25
C ILE A 80 14.10 7.44 -0.84
N ALA A 81 13.61 8.16 0.17
CA ALA A 81 13.74 7.71 1.56
C ALA A 81 12.89 6.44 1.84
N SER A 82 11.72 6.33 1.20
CA SER A 82 10.88 5.12 1.31
C SER A 82 11.52 3.90 0.64
N PHE A 83 12.32 4.09 -0.41
CA PHE A 83 13.09 3.01 -1.02
C PHE A 83 14.13 2.48 -0.04
N GLY A 84 14.90 3.37 0.60
CA GLY A 84 15.85 2.99 1.65
C GLY A 84 15.19 2.27 2.82
N ALA A 85 14.05 2.78 3.30
CA ALA A 85 13.27 2.15 4.36
C ALA A 85 12.81 0.72 3.99
N MET A 86 12.27 0.54 2.79
CA MET A 86 11.86 -0.76 2.27
C MET A 86 13.02 -1.75 2.23
N MET A 87 14.21 -1.30 1.79
CA MET A 87 15.42 -2.12 1.74
C MET A 87 15.87 -2.59 3.13
N GLN A 88 15.52 -1.85 4.18
CA GLN A 88 15.77 -2.21 5.58
C GLN A 88 14.57 -2.93 6.24
N GLY A 89 13.56 -3.33 5.47
CA GLY A 89 12.38 -4.03 5.98
C GLY A 89 11.39 -3.14 6.73
N VAL A 90 11.51 -1.82 6.62
CA VAL A 90 10.61 -0.83 7.22
C VAL A 90 9.54 -0.43 6.22
N LEU A 91 8.28 -0.58 6.61
CA LEU A 91 7.15 -0.24 5.78
C LEU A 91 6.77 1.25 5.93
N VAL A 92 6.57 1.96 4.81
CA VAL A 92 6.14 3.37 4.80
C VAL A 92 4.70 3.52 4.33
N SER A 93 3.83 4.01 5.21
CA SER A 93 2.45 4.39 4.89
C SER A 93 2.37 5.87 4.54
N ALA A 94 1.96 6.22 3.32
CA ALA A 94 1.79 7.61 2.93
C ALA A 94 0.40 7.92 2.35
N SER A 95 -0.04 9.17 2.46
CA SER A 95 -1.33 9.61 1.90
C SER A 95 -1.27 9.81 0.39
N ALA A 96 -2.35 9.47 -0.33
CA ALA A 96 -2.46 9.68 -1.78
C ALA A 96 -2.63 11.16 -2.16
N GLY A 97 -2.94 12.03 -1.19
CA GLY A 97 -3.21 13.45 -1.39
C GLY A 97 -4.70 13.75 -1.59
N ASN A 98 -5.04 15.05 -1.49
CA ASN A 98 -6.42 15.55 -1.49
C ASN A 98 -6.71 16.41 -2.73
N ARG A 99 -6.12 16.03 -3.88
CA ARG A 99 -6.21 16.78 -5.15
C ARG A 99 -6.99 16.03 -6.23
N GLY A 100 -7.81 15.05 -5.84
CA GLY A 100 -8.81 14.46 -6.75
C GLY A 100 -9.72 15.55 -7.33
N LEU A 101 -10.39 15.34 -8.46
CA LEU A 101 -10.85 14.06 -9.04
C LEU A 101 -10.15 13.63 -10.32
N ASP A 102 -9.30 14.47 -10.89
CA ASP A 102 -8.69 14.18 -12.18
C ASP A 102 -7.77 12.96 -12.10
N THR A 103 -7.69 12.23 -13.22
CA THR A 103 -6.75 11.13 -13.35
C THR A 103 -5.31 11.62 -13.15
N GLY A 104 -4.48 10.81 -12.48
CA GLY A 104 -3.07 11.18 -12.23
C GLY A 104 -2.86 12.30 -11.20
N THR A 105 -3.82 12.53 -10.31
CA THR A 105 -3.70 13.58 -9.28
C THR A 105 -3.03 13.15 -7.98
N LEU A 106 -2.85 11.84 -7.78
CA LEU A 106 -2.23 11.28 -6.59
C LEU A 106 -0.75 11.68 -6.47
N LYS A 107 -0.24 11.57 -5.25
CA LYS A 107 1.19 11.59 -4.92
C LYS A 107 1.56 10.35 -4.12
N ASN A 108 2.86 10.14 -3.89
CA ASN A 108 3.37 8.96 -3.17
C ASN A 108 3.02 7.61 -3.82
N GLY A 109 2.84 7.59 -5.15
CA GLY A 109 2.45 6.40 -5.93
C GLY A 109 3.57 5.38 -6.18
N SER A 110 4.66 5.41 -5.40
CA SER A 110 5.82 4.54 -5.63
C SER A 110 5.56 3.09 -5.19
N PRO A 111 6.10 2.08 -5.89
CA PRO A 111 5.82 0.66 -5.62
C PRO A 111 6.16 0.17 -4.21
N TRP A 112 7.04 0.87 -3.50
CA TRP A 112 7.51 0.50 -2.15
C TRP A 112 6.80 1.23 -0.99
N ILE A 113 5.79 2.06 -1.28
CA ILE A 113 4.99 2.76 -0.28
C ILE A 113 3.67 2.00 -0.06
N LEU A 114 3.33 1.66 1.19
CA LEU A 114 2.11 0.97 1.61
C LEU A 114 1.70 1.26 3.08
N CYS A 115 0.38 1.28 3.31
CA CYS A 115 -0.27 1.30 4.62
C CYS A 115 -0.14 -0.01 5.47
N VAL A 116 0.40 0.10 6.70
CA VAL A 116 0.33 -0.65 8.00
C VAL A 116 0.81 -2.13 8.23
N LYS A 117 1.75 -2.31 9.18
CA LYS A 117 2.25 -3.56 9.82
C LYS A 117 1.69 -3.72 11.25
N ALA A 118 1.23 -4.91 11.69
CA ALA A 118 1.00 -5.18 13.13
C ALA A 118 0.89 -6.65 13.61
N ALA A 119 0.83 -7.68 12.76
CA ALA A 119 0.54 -9.05 13.23
C ALA A 119 1.70 -10.04 13.21
N HIS A 120 2.64 -9.89 12.27
CA HIS A 120 3.67 -10.87 12.01
C HIS A 120 5.04 -10.18 11.86
N PRO A 121 5.92 -10.26 12.87
CA PRO A 121 7.22 -9.59 12.86
C PRO A 121 8.11 -9.99 11.68
N GLU A 122 8.05 -11.27 11.31
CA GLU A 122 8.84 -11.91 10.24
C GLU A 122 8.40 -11.55 8.81
N TRP A 123 7.26 -10.87 8.66
CA TRP A 123 6.74 -10.52 7.35
C TRP A 123 7.51 -9.34 6.77
N SER A 124 7.90 -9.45 5.50
CA SER A 124 8.48 -8.33 4.77
C SER A 124 7.42 -7.24 4.52
N PRO A 125 7.81 -5.99 4.25
CA PRO A 125 6.85 -4.95 3.89
C PRO A 125 5.95 -5.32 2.69
N SER A 126 6.50 -5.97 1.66
CA SER A 126 5.71 -6.47 0.51
C SER A 126 4.76 -7.61 0.86
N ALA A 127 5.09 -8.42 1.85
CA ALA A 127 4.20 -9.45 2.37
C ALA A 127 2.97 -8.82 3.04
N ILE A 128 3.21 -7.81 3.88
CA ILE A 128 2.17 -7.04 4.56
C ILE A 128 1.28 -6.33 3.52
N ARG A 129 1.88 -5.80 2.43
CA ARG A 129 1.15 -5.26 1.27
C ARG A 129 0.16 -6.25 0.70
N SER A 130 0.67 -7.43 0.37
CA SER A 130 -0.11 -8.48 -0.26
C SER A 130 -1.27 -8.90 0.62
N ALA A 131 -1.03 -9.13 1.91
CA ALA A 131 -2.06 -9.44 2.90
C ALA A 131 -3.18 -8.41 2.87
N MET A 132 -2.85 -7.13 3.01
CA MET A 132 -3.86 -6.07 3.09
C MET A 132 -4.66 -5.87 1.81
N MET A 133 -3.98 -5.88 0.66
CA MET A 133 -4.63 -5.66 -0.62
C MET A 133 -5.53 -6.84 -1.01
N THR A 134 -5.05 -8.07 -0.85
CA THR A 134 -5.82 -9.26 -1.26
C THR A 134 -6.98 -9.60 -0.32
N THR A 135 -7.00 -9.03 0.89
CA THR A 135 -8.07 -9.23 1.87
C THR A 135 -8.96 -7.99 2.07
N ALA A 136 -8.71 -6.92 1.31
CA ALA A 136 -9.53 -5.72 1.31
C ALA A 136 -10.95 -6.05 0.82
N ASP A 137 -11.94 -5.31 1.32
CA ASP A 137 -13.33 -5.46 0.94
C ASP A 137 -13.69 -4.43 -0.14
N PRO A 138 -14.03 -4.85 -1.38
CA PRO A 138 -14.49 -3.92 -2.41
C PRO A 138 -15.97 -3.52 -2.20
N LEU A 139 -16.66 -4.09 -1.20
CA LEU A 139 -18.06 -3.85 -0.92
C LEU A 139 -18.24 -2.94 0.31
N ASP A 140 -19.35 -2.20 0.30
CA ASP A 140 -19.82 -1.39 1.42
C ASP A 140 -20.62 -2.23 2.44
N ASN A 141 -21.12 -1.57 3.48
CA ASN A 141 -21.96 -2.19 4.52
C ASN A 141 -23.34 -2.66 4.01
N THR A 142 -23.73 -2.30 2.79
CA THR A 142 -24.94 -2.79 2.10
C THR A 142 -24.64 -3.95 1.16
N VAL A 143 -23.39 -4.46 1.15
CA VAL A 143 -22.92 -5.55 0.28
C VAL A 143 -22.96 -5.15 -1.20
N LYS A 144 -22.89 -3.84 -1.48
CA LYS A 144 -22.79 -3.29 -2.84
C LYS A 144 -21.37 -2.80 -3.09
N PRO A 145 -20.93 -2.70 -4.36
CA PRO A 145 -19.64 -2.11 -4.67
C PRO A 145 -19.52 -0.71 -4.05
N ILE A 146 -18.36 -0.42 -3.45
CA ILE A 146 -18.07 0.91 -2.89
C ILE A 146 -18.27 1.97 -3.98
N ILE A 147 -18.92 3.06 -3.61
CA ILE A 147 -19.28 4.14 -4.52
C ILE A 147 -18.26 5.28 -4.37
N ASP A 148 -17.80 5.82 -5.49
CA ASP A 148 -17.10 7.09 -5.55
C ASP A 148 -18.09 8.22 -5.26
N SER A 149 -17.86 8.94 -4.16
CA SER A 149 -18.78 9.96 -3.64
C SER A 149 -19.05 11.11 -4.60
N ASP A 150 -18.11 11.39 -5.49
CA ASP A 150 -18.18 12.57 -6.34
C ASP A 150 -18.92 12.30 -7.66
N ILE A 151 -18.81 11.07 -8.20
CA ILE A 151 -19.50 10.67 -9.44
C ILE A 151 -20.72 9.76 -9.20
N ASN A 152 -20.93 9.29 -7.97
CA ASN A 152 -21.99 8.34 -7.59
C ASN A 152 -22.00 7.07 -8.45
N ARG A 153 -20.81 6.53 -8.77
CA ARG A 153 -20.61 5.28 -9.51
C ARG A 153 -19.70 4.34 -8.74
N GLU A 154 -19.62 3.07 -9.15
CA GLU A 154 -18.68 2.09 -8.59
C GLU A 154 -17.25 2.64 -8.64
N ALA A 155 -16.59 2.68 -7.47
CA ALA A 155 -15.23 3.17 -7.32
C ALA A 155 -14.27 2.24 -8.07
N THR A 156 -13.37 2.83 -8.86
CA THR A 156 -12.37 2.09 -9.61
C THR A 156 -11.17 1.72 -8.73
N PRO A 157 -10.32 0.77 -9.15
CA PRO A 157 -9.04 0.51 -8.47
C PRO A 157 -8.11 1.73 -8.41
N LEU A 158 -8.27 2.72 -9.29
CA LEU A 158 -7.52 3.98 -9.21
C LEU A 158 -8.03 4.90 -8.09
N ALA A 159 -9.30 4.77 -7.69
CA ALA A 159 -9.90 5.55 -6.62
C ALA A 159 -9.69 4.92 -5.23
N MET A 160 -9.84 3.59 -5.12
CA MET A 160 -9.81 2.89 -3.81
C MET A 160 -8.75 1.78 -3.69
N GLY A 161 -7.92 1.56 -4.72
CA GLY A 161 -7.01 0.42 -4.75
C GLY A 161 -7.78 -0.91 -4.73
N SER A 162 -7.47 -1.77 -3.77
CA SER A 162 -8.14 -3.07 -3.61
C SER A 162 -9.44 -3.01 -2.80
N GLY A 163 -9.79 -1.85 -2.23
CA GLY A 163 -11.00 -1.65 -1.41
C GLY A 163 -10.71 -1.27 0.03
N HIS A 164 -11.72 -1.39 0.89
CA HIS A 164 -11.65 -1.02 2.30
C HIS A 164 -10.82 -2.03 3.11
N VAL A 165 -9.97 -1.52 4.01
CA VAL A 165 -9.10 -2.36 4.84
C VAL A 165 -9.93 -3.25 5.77
N ASN A 166 -9.67 -4.56 5.77
CA ASN A 166 -10.29 -5.52 6.69
C ASN A 166 -9.25 -6.19 7.60
N PRO A 167 -8.95 -5.63 8.79
CA PRO A 167 -7.90 -6.14 9.67
C PRO A 167 -8.05 -7.61 10.07
N ASN A 168 -9.29 -8.09 10.19
CA ASN A 168 -9.55 -9.47 10.61
C ASN A 168 -9.26 -10.50 9.51
N ARG A 169 -9.28 -10.09 8.24
CA ARG A 169 -9.01 -11.00 7.11
C ARG A 169 -7.54 -11.03 6.67
N GLN A 170 -6.72 -10.08 7.12
CA GLN A 170 -5.32 -9.89 6.70
C GLN A 170 -4.38 -11.08 6.98
N PHE A 171 -4.75 -12.02 7.84
CA PHE A 171 -3.86 -13.08 8.33
C PHE A 171 -3.52 -14.22 7.34
N LYS A 172 -3.75 -14.08 6.03
CA LYS A 172 -3.80 -15.24 5.10
C LYS A 172 -2.97 -15.19 3.81
N THR A 173 -2.26 -14.11 3.48
CA THR A 173 -1.61 -14.01 2.15
C THR A 173 -0.27 -13.29 2.18
N ILE A 174 0.77 -13.84 1.52
CA ILE A 174 2.08 -13.18 1.34
C ILE A 174 2.68 -13.48 -0.04
N ALA A 175 3.32 -12.45 -0.62
CA ALA A 175 4.42 -12.59 -1.57
C ALA A 175 5.72 -12.09 -0.91
N ARG A 176 6.74 -12.96 -0.79
CA ARG A 176 8.10 -12.60 -0.35
C ARG A 176 8.99 -12.41 -1.58
N SER A 177 9.83 -11.38 -1.56
CA SER A 177 11.04 -11.30 -2.40
C SER A 177 12.24 -11.03 -1.49
N PRO A 178 13.30 -11.86 -1.53
CA PRO A 178 14.55 -11.56 -0.84
C PRO A 178 15.30 -10.47 -1.61
N ALA A 179 15.66 -9.38 -0.92
CA ALA A 179 16.44 -8.30 -1.49
C ALA A 179 17.94 -8.63 -1.37
N ASN A 180 18.49 -9.33 -2.36
CA ASN A 180 19.92 -9.22 -2.66
C ASN A 180 20.00 -8.52 -4.02
N HIS A 181 20.24 -7.21 -4.00
CA HIS A 181 20.04 -6.34 -5.15
C HIS A 181 21.28 -6.35 -6.04
N ASN A 182 21.22 -7.08 -7.15
CA ASN A 182 22.16 -6.96 -8.26
C ASN A 182 21.36 -6.52 -9.50
N CYS A 183 21.72 -5.37 -10.09
CA CYS A 183 21.07 -4.82 -11.28
C CYS A 183 21.39 -5.59 -12.58
N SER A 184 22.02 -6.77 -12.48
CA SER A 184 22.38 -7.61 -13.63
C SER A 184 21.18 -8.26 -14.32
N ASP A 185 20.02 -8.33 -13.66
CA ASP A 185 18.78 -8.88 -14.22
C ASP A 185 17.59 -7.92 -13.97
N PRO A 186 17.46 -6.84 -14.76
CA PRO A 186 16.41 -5.85 -14.56
C PRO A 186 15.04 -6.40 -15.01
N SER A 187 14.04 -6.29 -14.14
CA SER A 187 12.65 -6.63 -14.47
C SER A 187 11.69 -5.56 -13.97
N ALA A 188 10.79 -5.12 -14.86
CA ALA A 188 9.69 -4.20 -14.52
C ALA A 188 8.43 -4.93 -14.04
N ASP A 189 8.34 -6.25 -14.21
CA ASP A 189 7.17 -7.06 -13.83
C ASP A 189 7.26 -7.47 -12.35
N LEU A 190 7.11 -6.46 -11.48
CA LEU A 190 7.14 -6.64 -10.04
C LEU A 190 6.04 -7.63 -9.61
N ASN A 191 6.38 -8.55 -8.70
CA ASN A 191 5.42 -9.46 -8.09
C ASN A 191 4.47 -8.71 -7.14
N TYR A 192 3.48 -8.04 -7.73
CA TYR A 192 2.65 -7.06 -7.07
C TYR A 192 1.18 -7.54 -7.01
N PRO A 193 0.45 -7.32 -5.91
CA PRO A 193 -0.89 -7.87 -5.69
C PRO A 193 -2.00 -7.07 -6.41
N SER A 194 -1.69 -6.53 -7.59
CA SER A 194 -2.64 -5.95 -8.52
C SER A 194 -2.06 -5.99 -9.95
N PHE A 195 -2.94 -5.72 -10.91
CA PHE A 195 -2.60 -5.66 -12.33
C PHE A 195 -3.08 -4.32 -12.88
N ILE A 196 -2.29 -3.73 -13.76
CA ILE A 196 -2.66 -2.54 -14.52
C ILE A 196 -2.20 -2.75 -15.96
N ALA A 197 -3.13 -2.64 -16.91
CA ALA A 197 -2.83 -2.66 -18.33
C ALA A 197 -2.95 -1.23 -18.85
N LEU A 198 -1.88 -0.73 -19.46
CA LEU A 198 -1.81 0.63 -20.00
C LEU A 198 -1.91 0.56 -21.53
N TYR A 199 -2.58 1.53 -22.11
CA TYR A 199 -2.71 1.67 -23.56
C TYR A 199 -2.41 3.11 -23.96
N ASN A 200 -1.89 3.29 -25.18
CA ASN A 200 -1.69 4.61 -25.73
C ASN A 200 -3.04 5.20 -26.16
N ASN A 201 -3.30 6.45 -25.80
CA ASN A 201 -4.49 7.20 -26.23
C ASN A 201 -4.22 8.03 -27.50
N GLU A 202 -2.99 8.03 -28.01
CA GLU A 202 -2.61 8.67 -29.26
C GLU A 202 -2.66 7.67 -30.43
N GLY A 203 -3.38 8.03 -31.49
CA GLY A 203 -3.49 7.24 -32.73
C GLY A 203 -4.66 6.26 -32.78
N ASN A 204 -4.55 5.24 -33.62
CA ASN A 204 -5.60 4.23 -33.81
C ASN A 204 -5.54 3.15 -32.74
N TYR A 205 -6.66 2.87 -32.08
CA TYR A 205 -6.77 1.80 -31.09
C TYR A 205 -6.61 0.42 -31.74
N THR A 206 -5.55 -0.29 -31.34
CA THR A 206 -5.32 -1.69 -31.71
C THR A 206 -5.47 -2.58 -30.48
N CYS A 207 -5.73 -3.87 -30.69
CA CYS A 207 -5.73 -4.83 -29.59
C CYS A 207 -4.31 -4.96 -29.03
N LEU A 208 -4.15 -4.65 -27.75
CA LEU A 208 -2.92 -4.86 -27.00
C LEU A 208 -3.04 -6.11 -26.16
N GLU A 209 -1.95 -6.88 -26.12
CA GLU A 209 -1.79 -8.02 -25.23
C GLU A 209 -0.69 -7.69 -24.22
N GLN A 210 -0.94 -7.98 -22.95
CA GLN A 210 0.01 -7.75 -21.87
C GLN A 210 0.05 -8.98 -20.96
N GLU A 211 1.25 -9.54 -20.78
CA GLU A 211 1.51 -10.68 -19.90
C GLU A 211 2.02 -10.19 -18.54
N PHE A 212 1.53 -10.83 -17.47
CA PHE A 212 1.95 -10.55 -16.10
C PHE A 212 2.31 -11.87 -15.41
N ARG A 213 3.49 -11.93 -14.80
CA ARG A 213 3.94 -13.07 -14.01
C ARG A 213 3.83 -12.77 -12.52
N ARG A 214 3.20 -13.68 -11.77
CA ARG A 214 3.02 -13.56 -10.32
C ARG A 214 3.42 -14.84 -9.63
N LYS A 215 4.11 -14.71 -8.50
CA LYS A 215 4.47 -15.82 -7.61
C LYS A 215 3.68 -15.68 -6.31
N VAL A 216 2.86 -16.68 -6.00
CA VAL A 216 2.05 -16.73 -4.78
C VAL A 216 2.63 -17.78 -3.86
N THR A 217 2.83 -17.44 -2.59
CA THR A 217 3.32 -18.38 -1.56
C THR A 217 2.19 -18.72 -0.60
N ASN A 218 1.98 -20.01 -0.34
CA ASN A 218 1.03 -20.44 0.69
C ASN A 218 1.61 -20.13 2.08
N VAL A 219 0.85 -19.40 2.90
CA VAL A 219 1.19 -19.08 4.29
C VAL A 219 0.20 -19.66 5.30
N GLY A 220 -0.82 -20.36 4.80
CA GLY A 220 -1.72 -21.15 5.64
C GLY A 220 -1.05 -22.44 6.10
N GLN A 221 -1.63 -23.06 7.13
CA GLN A 221 -1.20 -24.37 7.57
C GLN A 221 -1.70 -25.45 6.62
N GLY A 222 -0.80 -26.38 6.23
CA GLY A 222 -1.12 -27.53 5.40
C GLY A 222 -1.15 -27.25 3.90
N ALA A 223 -1.22 -28.33 3.13
CA ALA A 223 -1.36 -28.27 1.68
C ALA A 223 -2.78 -27.84 1.30
N VAL A 224 -2.90 -26.91 0.37
CA VAL A 224 -4.17 -26.34 -0.09
C VAL A 224 -4.12 -26.10 -1.60
N THR A 225 -5.25 -26.34 -2.25
CA THR A 225 -5.44 -26.08 -3.68
C THR A 225 -6.33 -24.86 -3.87
N TYR A 226 -5.87 -23.91 -4.67
CA TYR A 226 -6.64 -22.72 -5.03
C TYR A 226 -7.16 -22.83 -6.47
N LYS A 227 -8.38 -22.33 -6.71
CA LYS A 227 -8.94 -22.18 -8.05
C LYS A 227 -9.04 -20.70 -8.40
N ALA A 228 -8.42 -20.31 -9.51
CA ALA A 228 -8.51 -18.94 -10.01
C ALA A 228 -9.92 -18.67 -10.56
N LYS A 229 -10.56 -17.59 -10.11
CA LYS A 229 -11.83 -17.08 -10.65
C LYS A 229 -11.56 -15.75 -11.33
N ILE A 230 -12.02 -15.62 -12.58
CA ILE A 230 -11.75 -14.44 -13.41
C ILE A 230 -13.07 -13.67 -13.59
N LYS A 231 -13.03 -12.36 -13.35
CA LYS A 231 -14.12 -11.42 -13.67
C LYS A 231 -13.60 -10.48 -14.76
N LYS A 232 -14.16 -10.58 -15.97
CA LYS A 232 -13.78 -9.69 -17.08
C LYS A 232 -14.31 -8.28 -16.87
N THR A 233 -13.53 -7.28 -17.24
CA THR A 233 -14.03 -5.92 -17.47
C THR A 233 -14.67 -5.85 -18.86
N GLN A 234 -15.55 -4.87 -19.09
CA GLN A 234 -16.28 -4.75 -20.37
C GLN A 234 -15.35 -4.62 -21.60
N GLU A 235 -14.12 -4.14 -21.39
CA GLU A 235 -13.14 -3.87 -22.45
C GLU A 235 -12.14 -5.04 -22.69
N LEU A 236 -12.12 -6.04 -21.80
CA LEU A 236 -11.20 -7.17 -21.90
C LEU A 236 -11.75 -8.26 -22.83
N LYS A 237 -11.19 -8.36 -24.04
CA LYS A 237 -11.62 -9.36 -25.05
C LYS A 237 -11.29 -10.80 -24.62
N SER A 238 -10.02 -11.06 -24.29
CA SER A 238 -9.52 -12.39 -23.94
C SER A 238 -8.51 -12.32 -22.78
N PHE A 239 -8.40 -13.42 -22.04
CA PHE A 239 -7.41 -13.59 -20.98
C PHE A 239 -7.14 -15.08 -20.76
N SER A 240 -5.88 -15.43 -20.51
CA SER A 240 -5.42 -16.78 -20.21
C SER A 240 -4.60 -16.77 -18.92
N VAL A 241 -4.78 -17.81 -18.09
CA VAL A 241 -3.96 -18.04 -16.89
C VAL A 241 -3.20 -19.33 -17.08
N THR A 242 -1.87 -19.23 -16.98
CA THR A 242 -0.98 -20.40 -16.92
C THR A 242 -0.40 -20.46 -15.52
N THR A 243 -0.60 -21.58 -14.83
CA THR A 243 -0.05 -21.82 -13.49
C THR A 243 1.08 -22.84 -13.58
N ASN A 244 2.29 -22.45 -13.17
CA ASN A 244 3.39 -23.37 -12.92
C ASN A 244 3.51 -23.54 -11.41
N PHE A 245 3.42 -24.77 -10.91
CA PHE A 245 3.58 -25.07 -9.48
C PHE A 245 5.03 -25.49 -9.24
N ASP A 246 5.82 -24.61 -8.60
CA ASP A 246 7.06 -25.05 -7.96
C ASP A 246 6.67 -25.71 -6.64
N VAL A 247 6.69 -27.04 -6.59
CA VAL A 247 6.64 -27.79 -5.34
C VAL A 247 8.02 -27.63 -4.70
N GLN A 248 8.15 -26.77 -3.69
CA GLN A 248 9.32 -26.84 -2.82
C GLN A 248 9.14 -28.05 -1.90
N GLU A 249 9.96 -29.08 -2.13
CA GLU A 249 10.13 -30.25 -1.25
C GLU A 249 10.58 -29.84 0.17
#